data_AF-A0A3C0FNT0-F1
#
_entry.id   AF-A0A3C0FNT0-F1
#
_cell.length_a   1.000
_cell.length_b   1.000
_cell.length_c   1.000
_cell.angle_alpha   90.00
_cell.angle_beta   90.00
_cell.angle_gamma   90.00
#
_symmetry.space_group_name_H-M   'P 1'
#
loop_
_entity.id
_entity.type
_entity.pdbx_description
1 polymer ?
#
loop_
_entity_poly.entity_id
_entity_poly.type
_entity_poly.pdbx_seq_one_letter_code
_entity_poly.pdbx_strand_id
1 'polypeptide(L)' 'MPTIRILTETDLRKVIDLDMDAIDCVEGAFNALATQDVRMPPILRLDIDEYNGEVDVKTAYVPGIDSFAIKI' A
#
# COMPACT_ATOMS: atom_id res chain seq x y z
N MET A 1 20.20 4.47 -15.47
CA MET A 1 19.31 3.69 -14.59
C MET A 1 18.58 4.65 -13.68
N PRO A 2 17.29 4.46 -13.40
CA PRO A 2 16.59 5.29 -12.44
C PRO A 2 17.25 5.17 -11.06
N THR A 3 17.27 6.25 -10.29
CA THR A 3 17.73 6.23 -8.90
C THR A 3 16.69 5.49 -8.05
N ILE A 4 17.07 4.37 -7.45
CA ILE A 4 16.20 3.60 -6.55
C ILE A 4 16.56 3.95 -5.11
N ARG A 5 15.55 4.33 -4.31
CA ARG A 5 15.71 4.54 -2.86
C ARG A 5 15.22 3.29 -2.12
N ILE A 6 16.07 2.76 -1.25
CA ILE A 6 15.72 1.65 -0.35
C ILE A 6 15.59 2.24 1.05
N LEU A 7 14.46 1.99 1.70
CA LEU A 7 14.19 2.40 3.07
C LEU A 7 14.07 1.15 3.94
N THR A 8 14.73 1.16 5.09
CA THR A 8 14.57 0.12 6.12
C THR A 8 13.39 0.44 7.02
N GLU A 9 12.96 -0.52 7.83
CA GLU A 9 11.95 -0.30 8.87
C GLU A 9 12.36 0.83 9.84
N THR A 10 13.63 0.86 10.24
CA THR A 10 14.19 1.94 11.07
C THR A 10 14.13 3.30 10.37
N ASP A 11 14.24 3.36 9.04
CA ASP A 11 14.10 4.61 8.30
C ASP A 11 12.64 5.05 8.23
N LEU A 12 11.72 4.11 8.01
CA LEU A 12 10.28 4.37 8.00
C LEU A 12 9.80 4.94 9.34
N ARG A 13 10.23 4.37 10.47
CA ARG A 13 9.89 4.88 11.82
C ARG A 13 10.30 6.31 12.10
N LYS A 14 11.22 6.89 11.32
CA LYS A 14 11.66 8.29 11.49
C LYS A 14 10.84 9.28 10.68
N VAL A 15 10.00 8.78 9.75
CA VAL A 15 9.31 9.62 8.76
C VAL A 15 7.80 9.45 8.79
N ILE A 16 7.28 8.45 9.49
CA ILE A 16 5.83 8.27 9.69
C ILE A 16 5.55 7.86 11.13
N ASP A 17 4.59 8.56 11.74
CA ASP A 17 4.05 8.28 13.07
C ASP A 17 2.55 7.99 12.97
N LEU A 18 1.95 7.47 14.05
CA LEU A 18 0.50 7.38 14.16
C LEU A 18 -0.03 8.70 14.72
N ASP A 19 -0.38 9.62 13.82
CA ASP A 19 -0.90 10.95 14.12
C ASP A 19 -2.15 11.28 13.28
N MET A 20 -2.62 12.53 13.37
CA MET A 20 -3.80 12.97 12.63
C MET A 20 -3.57 13.01 11.12
N ASP A 21 -2.35 13.31 10.65
CA ASP A 21 -2.04 13.34 9.22
C ASP A 21 -2.13 11.92 8.62
N ALA A 22 -1.64 10.90 9.36
CA ALA A 22 -1.78 9.50 8.97
C ALA A 22 -3.25 9.06 8.95
N ILE A 23 -4.06 9.49 9.92
CA ILE A 23 -5.50 9.19 9.98
C ILE A 23 -6.24 9.82 8.79
N ASP A 24 -6.03 11.12 8.55
CA ASP A 24 -6.67 11.87 7.46
C ASP A 24 -6.30 11.29 6.09
N CYS A 25 -5.04 10.85 5.93
CA CYS A 25 -4.58 10.16 4.73
C CYS A 25 -5.36 8.86 4.46
N VAL A 26 -5.53 8.02 5.49
CA VAL A 26 -6.28 6.76 5.36
C VAL A 26 -7.77 7.03 5.14
N GLU A 27 -8.36 8.00 5.85
CA GLU A 27 -9.75 8.42 5.64
C GLU A 27 -9.97 8.89 4.18
N GLY A 28 -9.07 9.74 3.68
CA GLY A 28 -9.09 10.22 2.30
C GLY A 28 -9.02 9.07 1.28
N ALA A 29 -8.21 8.03 1.56
CA ALA A 29 -8.14 6.84 0.71
C ALA A 29 -9.44 6.05 0.69
N PHE A 30 -10.13 5.90 1.83
CA PHE A 30 -11.46 5.26 1.88
C PHE A 30 -12.53 6.09 1.17
N ASN A 31 -12.50 7.41 1.33
CA ASN A 31 -13.41 8.30 0.60
C ASN A 31 -13.18 8.19 -0.92
N ALA A 32 -11.92 8.17 -1.37
CA ALA A 32 -11.58 7.95 -2.78
C ALA A 32 -12.06 6.58 -3.28
N LEU A 33 -11.88 5.52 -2.49
CA LEU A 33 -12.37 4.18 -2.82
C LEU A 33 -13.89 4.14 -3.00
N ALA A 34 -14.64 4.93 -2.22
CA ALA A 34 -16.09 4.97 -2.30
C ALA A 34 -16.63 5.89 -3.41
N THR A 35 -15.89 6.93 -3.80
CA THR A 35 -16.42 8.03 -4.61
C THR A 35 -15.70 8.24 -5.96
N GLN A 36 -14.55 7.64 -6.18
CA GLN A 36 -13.71 7.80 -7.38
C GLN A 36 -13.52 6.48 -8.13
N ASP A 37 -12.93 6.55 -9.34
CA ASP A 37 -12.58 5.38 -10.17
C ASP A 37 -11.31 4.66 -9.64
N VAL A 38 -11.31 4.30 -8.36
CA VAL A 38 -10.25 3.49 -7.76
C VAL A 38 -10.31 2.08 -8.33
N ARG A 39 -9.18 1.60 -8.84
CA ARG A 39 -9.08 0.25 -9.43
C ARG A 39 -8.25 -0.63 -8.52
N MET A 40 -8.92 -1.60 -7.92
CA MET A 40 -8.30 -2.65 -7.10
C MET A 40 -8.65 -4.01 -7.71
N PRO A 41 -7.73 -4.64 -8.46
CA PRO A 41 -7.96 -6.00 -8.92
C PRO A 41 -8.03 -6.97 -7.72
N PRO A 42 -8.57 -8.18 -7.92
CA PRO A 42 -8.50 -9.22 -6.89
C PRO A 42 -7.06 -9.41 -6.39
N ILE A 43 -6.92 -9.67 -5.09
CA ILE A 43 -5.64 -9.96 -4.46
C ILE A 43 -5.10 -11.26 -5.07
N LEU A 44 -3.85 -11.24 -5.53
CA LEU A 44 -3.15 -12.45 -5.92
C LEU A 44 -2.61 -13.10 -4.64
N ARG A 45 -3.22 -14.22 -4.24
CA ARG A 45 -2.84 -14.97 -3.04
C ARG A 45 -2.20 -16.30 -3.41
N LEU A 46 -1.16 -16.68 -2.68
CA LEU A 46 -0.53 -17.99 -2.71
C LEU A 46 -0.51 -18.57 -1.29
N ASP A 47 -1.22 -19.67 -1.08
CA ASP A 47 -1.14 -20.45 0.14
C ASP A 47 0.05 -21.43 0.07
N ILE A 48 0.76 -21.60 1.18
CA ILE A 48 1.94 -22.46 1.32
C ILE A 48 1.72 -23.40 2.52
N ASP A 49 0.88 -24.42 2.30
CA ASP A 49 0.37 -25.30 3.35
C ASP A 49 1.46 -26.03 4.15
N GLU A 50 2.55 -26.45 3.49
CA GLU A 50 3.69 -27.15 4.12
C GLU A 50 4.28 -26.35 5.28
N TYR A 51 4.22 -25.01 5.20
CA TYR A 51 4.78 -24.10 6.19
C TYR A 51 3.72 -23.30 6.95
N ASN A 52 2.43 -23.61 6.77
CA ASN A 52 1.33 -22.80 7.30
C ASN A 52 1.52 -21.30 6.96
N GLY A 53 1.90 -21.03 5.71
CA GLY A 53 2.26 -19.69 5.23
C GLY A 53 1.35 -19.19 4.10
N GLU A 54 1.41 -17.89 3.86
CA GLU A 54 0.73 -17.24 2.73
C GLU A 54 1.56 -16.05 2.22
N VAL A 55 1.39 -15.71 0.95
CA VAL A 55 1.89 -14.47 0.35
C VAL A 55 0.76 -13.84 -0.47
N ASP A 56 0.56 -12.54 -0.29
CA ASP A 56 -0.41 -11.74 -1.03
C ASP A 56 0.31 -10.66 -1.84
N VAL A 57 -0.09 -10.44 -3.10
CA VAL A 57 0.28 -9.23 -3.85
C VAL A 57 -0.94 -8.33 -3.95
N LYS A 58 -0.83 -7.12 -3.41
CA LYS A 58 -1.91 -6.12 -3.37
C LYS A 58 -1.49 -4.88 -4.16
N THR A 59 -2.32 -4.52 -5.14
CA THR A 59 -2.13 -3.33 -5.99
C THR A 59 -3.39 -2.49 -5.99
N ALA A 60 -3.20 -1.18 -6.13
CA ALA A 60 -4.29 -0.24 -6.30
C ALA A 60 -3.84 0.88 -7.23
N TYR A 61 -4.74 1.31 -8.10
CA TYR A 61 -4.63 2.58 -8.81
C TYR A 61 -5.64 3.55 -8.22
N VAL A 62 -5.16 4.67 -7.69
CA VAL A 62 -5.97 5.75 -7.12
C VAL A 62 -5.78 6.99 -8.00
N PRO A 63 -6.83 7.47 -8.71
CA PRO A 63 -6.73 8.66 -9.54
C PRO A 63 -6.25 9.89 -8.75
N GLY A 64 -5.33 10.66 -9.34
CA GLY A 64 -4.84 11.91 -8.76
C GLY A 64 -3.70 11.77 -7.75
N ILE A 65 -3.20 10.56 -7.49
CA ILE A 65 -1.98 10.32 -6.71
C ILE A 65 -0.81 10.07 -7.66
N ASP A 66 0.33 10.73 -7.42
CA ASP A 66 1.53 10.68 -8.28
C ASP A 66 2.28 9.34 -8.25
N SER A 67 1.92 8.45 -7.33
CA SER A 67 2.62 7.20 -7.07
C SER A 67 1.73 5.99 -7.31
N PHE A 68 2.34 4.95 -7.87
CA PHE A 68 1.80 3.60 -7.91
C PHE A 68 2.52 2.75 -6.86
N ALA A 69 1.77 1.96 -6.10
CA ALA A 69 2.32 1.11 -5.05
C ALA A 69 1.92 -0.35 -5.25
N ILE A 70 2.86 -1.24 -4.93
CA ILE A 70 2.66 -2.68 -4.77
C ILE A 70 3.07 -3.02 -3.34
N LYS A 71 2.22 -3.76 -2.62
CA LYS A 71 2.57 -4.37 -1.34
C LYS A 71 2.59 -5.89 -1.48
N ILE A 72 3.66 -6.49 -0.97
CA ILE A 72 3.88 -7.94 -0.88
C ILE A 72 4.07 -8.28 0.60
#